data_AF-A0A151TZA4-F1
#
_entry.id   AF-A0A151TZA4-F1
#
_cell.length_a   1.000
_cell.length_b   1.000
_cell.length_c   1.000
_cell.angle_alpha   90.00
_cell.angle_beta   90.00
_cell.angle_gamma   90.00
#
_symmetry.space_group_name_H-M   'P 1'
#
loop_
_entity.id
_entity.type
_entity.pdbx_description
1 polymer ?
#
loop_
_entity_poly.entity_id
_entity_poly.type
_entity_poly.pdbx_seq_one_letter_code
_entity_poly.pdbx_strand_id
1 'polypeptide(L)'
;LTLDRYDGTIDPDEHIDIYMTQVRLYIDTDAVLCCVFPTSLRGPALNWFTRLPSASIDSFTTLSTRFNIQFATSRPHQLISVALLGITVRIVQLANVVMVKKSNGKWRMCTDYTDLNKACPKDAYPLPNIDALVDGVAGHRILSFLDAYSGYNQIRMHPRDEEKTAFTTESSNFCYRVMPFGLKNAGTTYQRLMDKIFLKQIGSSMEVYVNDMVVKSTTITDHIAHLQEIFAQLRKHRMRLNPEKCVLGVASGKFLGFMLSHRGIQANPDKCQVVIDMRIMQVFVSQSPEVLWAYRCTPQTSTKETPFRLTYGTEAMIPVEIREPSFRRQNFDESQNVIAMNEELDLVEELRDRALINAKACKARMTKRFNSKLKPRNFQPGDLVWRASREARKNHKEGKLAAN
;
A
#
# COMPACT_ATOMS: atom_id res chain seq x y z
N LEU A 1 -31.80 32.93 -42.73
CA LEU A 1 -31.29 32.62 -41.38
C LEU A 1 -31.06 31.12 -41.34
N THR A 2 -29.80 30.69 -41.39
CA THR A 2 -29.43 29.28 -41.28
C THR A 2 -29.51 28.89 -39.82
N LEU A 3 -30.47 28.04 -39.46
CA LEU A 3 -30.52 27.41 -38.14
C LEU A 3 -29.30 26.50 -38.00
N ASP A 4 -28.48 26.73 -36.98
CA ASP A 4 -27.38 25.82 -36.66
C ASP A 4 -27.96 24.46 -36.29
N ARG A 5 -27.49 23.43 -36.98
CA ARG A 5 -28.06 22.09 -36.83
C ARG A 5 -27.59 21.45 -35.53
N TYR A 6 -28.55 20.97 -34.74
CA TYR A 6 -28.30 20.30 -33.47
C TYR A 6 -27.60 18.95 -33.68
N ASP A 7 -26.45 18.75 -33.04
CA ASP A 7 -25.68 17.50 -33.07
C ASP A 7 -25.71 16.71 -31.75
N GLY A 8 -26.41 17.21 -30.74
CA GLY A 8 -26.47 16.58 -29.41
C GLY A 8 -25.51 17.18 -28.38
N THR A 9 -24.87 18.32 -28.64
CA THR A 9 -23.88 18.91 -27.72
C THR A 9 -24.36 20.14 -26.94
N ILE A 10 -25.48 20.75 -27.35
CA ILE A 10 -26.06 21.96 -26.73
C ILE A 10 -27.37 21.64 -26.00
N ASP A 11 -27.93 22.59 -25.25
CA ASP A 11 -29.18 22.41 -24.53
C ASP A 11 -30.34 22.07 -25.51
N PRO A 12 -30.99 20.91 -25.36
CA PRO A 12 -32.11 20.54 -26.22
C PRO A 12 -33.33 21.46 -26.06
N ASP A 13 -33.55 22.07 -24.90
CA ASP A 13 -34.65 23.02 -24.69
C ASP A 13 -34.39 24.32 -25.45
N GLU A 14 -33.17 24.85 -25.38
CA GLU A 14 -32.75 26.04 -26.15
C GLU A 14 -32.87 25.81 -27.66
N HIS A 15 -32.50 24.62 -28.14
CA HIS A 15 -32.67 24.26 -29.55
C HIS A 15 -34.14 24.23 -29.97
N ILE A 16 -35.02 23.66 -29.15
CA ILE A 16 -36.46 23.65 -29.41
C ILE A 16 -37.02 25.07 -29.44
N ASP A 17 -36.60 25.94 -28.51
CA ASP A 17 -37.07 27.32 -28.45
C ASP A 17 -36.62 28.13 -29.68
N ILE A 18 -35.37 27.96 -30.11
CA ILE A 18 -34.85 28.60 -31.33
C ILE A 18 -35.60 28.07 -32.56
N TYR A 19 -35.77 26.74 -32.66
CA TYR A 19 -36.54 26.12 -33.75
C TYR A 19 -37.97 26.66 -33.80
N MET A 20 -38.65 26.69 -32.66
CA MET A 20 -40.02 27.20 -32.54
C MET A 20 -40.12 28.67 -32.92
N THR A 21 -39.21 29.49 -32.43
CA THR A 21 -39.19 30.94 -32.73
C THR A 21 -38.99 31.19 -34.21
N GLN A 22 -38.19 30.38 -34.90
CA GLN A 22 -37.92 30.57 -36.33
C GLN A 22 -39.03 30.00 -37.23
N VAL A 23 -39.59 28.84 -36.89
CA VAL A 23 -40.55 28.15 -37.75
C VAL A 23 -41.99 28.64 -37.55
N ARG A 24 -42.38 29.04 -36.33
CA ARG A 24 -43.71 29.63 -36.07
C ARG A 24 -43.97 30.95 -36.78
N LEU A 25 -42.95 31.62 -37.28
CA LEU A 25 -43.10 32.82 -38.10
C LEU A 25 -43.75 32.53 -39.48
N TYR A 26 -43.72 31.26 -39.91
CA TYR A 26 -44.17 30.86 -41.25
C TYR A 26 -45.18 29.70 -41.24
N ILE A 27 -45.23 28.92 -40.15
CA ILE A 27 -45.98 27.67 -40.07
C ILE A 27 -46.67 27.58 -38.70
N ASP A 28 -47.99 27.37 -38.69
CA ASP A 28 -48.79 27.27 -37.46
C ASP A 28 -49.48 25.90 -37.29
N THR A 29 -49.09 24.90 -38.08
CA THR A 29 -49.64 23.53 -37.99
C THR A 29 -48.63 22.56 -37.39
N ASP A 30 -49.03 21.87 -36.31
CA ASP A 30 -48.22 20.86 -35.60
C ASP A 30 -47.65 19.76 -36.51
N ALA A 31 -48.43 19.32 -37.50
CA ALA A 31 -48.00 18.31 -38.46
C ALA A 31 -46.79 18.79 -39.30
N VAL A 32 -46.79 20.06 -39.69
CA VAL A 32 -45.71 20.63 -40.50
C VAL A 32 -44.48 20.91 -39.63
N LEU A 33 -44.67 21.33 -38.38
CA LEU A 33 -43.58 21.45 -37.40
C LEU A 33 -42.86 20.11 -37.21
N CYS A 34 -43.59 19.00 -37.06
CA CYS A 34 -42.98 17.68 -36.94
C CYS A 34 -42.21 17.26 -38.20
N CYS A 35 -42.76 17.54 -39.39
CA CYS A 35 -42.15 17.19 -40.67
C CYS A 35 -40.87 17.97 -40.98
N VAL A 36 -40.79 19.23 -40.55
CA VAL A 36 -39.65 20.11 -40.83
C VAL A 36 -38.57 20.00 -39.76
N PHE A 37 -38.90 19.55 -38.54
CA PHE A 37 -37.95 19.40 -37.43
C PHE A 37 -36.63 18.68 -37.77
N PRO A 38 -36.60 17.59 -38.57
CA PRO A 38 -35.35 16.89 -38.91
C PRO A 38 -34.33 17.76 -39.66
N THR A 39 -34.79 18.80 -40.36
CA THR A 39 -33.90 19.74 -41.07
C THR A 39 -33.03 20.57 -40.10
N SER A 40 -33.47 20.67 -38.84
CA SER A 40 -32.73 21.30 -37.74
C SER A 40 -31.72 20.39 -37.06
N LEU A 41 -31.64 19.11 -37.44
CA LEU A 41 -30.81 18.11 -36.78
C LEU A 41 -29.64 17.66 -37.67
N ARG A 42 -28.55 17.20 -37.05
CA ARG A 42 -27.45 16.51 -37.72
C ARG A 42 -26.88 15.40 -36.83
N GLY A 43 -26.08 14.51 -37.42
CA GLY A 43 -25.32 13.51 -36.68
C GLY A 43 -26.19 12.61 -35.77
N PRO A 44 -25.83 12.42 -34.49
CA PRO A 44 -26.57 11.56 -33.55
C PRO A 44 -28.06 11.93 -33.40
N ALA A 45 -28.39 13.23 -33.45
CA ALA A 45 -29.76 13.71 -33.31
C ALA A 45 -30.63 13.36 -34.52
N LEU A 46 -30.10 13.51 -35.73
CA LEU A 46 -30.82 13.10 -36.94
C LEU A 46 -31.00 11.58 -36.99
N ASN A 47 -29.98 10.82 -36.61
CA ASN A 47 -30.04 9.36 -36.52
C ASN A 47 -31.06 8.87 -35.48
N TRP A 48 -31.27 9.61 -34.39
CA TRP A 48 -32.34 9.29 -33.44
C TRP A 48 -33.72 9.47 -34.07
N PHE A 49 -33.95 10.59 -34.76
CA PHE A 49 -35.25 10.88 -35.37
C PHE A 49 -35.65 9.83 -36.40
N THR A 50 -34.70 9.41 -37.27
CA THR A 50 -34.98 8.40 -38.31
C THR A 50 -35.28 7.00 -37.76
N ARG A 51 -34.97 6.74 -36.48
CA ARG A 51 -35.24 5.46 -35.80
C ARG A 51 -36.51 5.47 -34.96
N LEU A 52 -37.28 6.56 -34.96
CA LEU A 52 -38.54 6.60 -34.24
C LEU A 52 -39.55 5.62 -34.87
N PRO A 53 -40.29 4.83 -34.07
CA PRO A 53 -41.31 3.93 -34.59
C PRO A 53 -42.37 4.69 -35.39
N SER A 54 -42.86 4.09 -36.48
CA SER A 54 -43.96 4.64 -37.27
C SER A 54 -45.19 4.90 -36.39
N ALA A 55 -45.90 6.00 -36.65
CA ALA A 55 -47.08 6.44 -35.90
C ALA A 55 -46.85 6.72 -34.39
N SER A 56 -45.60 6.98 -33.96
CA SER A 56 -45.27 7.23 -32.55
C SER A 56 -45.17 8.70 -32.14
N ILE A 57 -45.45 9.63 -33.06
CA ILE A 57 -45.52 11.08 -32.84
C ILE A 57 -46.88 11.53 -33.37
N ASP A 58 -47.67 12.15 -32.51
CA ASP A 58 -49.02 12.67 -32.80
C ASP A 58 -49.12 14.20 -32.78
N SER A 59 -48.14 14.87 -32.17
CA SER A 59 -48.06 16.31 -32.00
C SER A 59 -46.60 16.75 -31.87
N PHE A 60 -46.33 18.04 -32.08
CA PHE A 60 -45.00 18.56 -31.85
C PHE A 60 -44.64 18.50 -30.37
N THR A 61 -45.61 18.65 -29.47
CA THR A 61 -45.40 18.49 -28.03
C THR A 61 -44.86 17.10 -27.69
N THR A 62 -45.40 16.04 -28.30
CA THR A 62 -44.91 14.66 -28.13
C THR A 62 -43.50 14.50 -28.68
N LEU A 63 -43.21 15.09 -29.85
CA LEU A 63 -41.88 15.09 -30.46
C LEU A 63 -40.85 15.79 -29.57
N SER A 64 -41.15 17.01 -29.11
CA SER A 64 -40.32 17.81 -28.19
C SER A 64 -40.04 17.08 -26.90
N THR A 65 -41.06 16.47 -26.31
CA THR A 65 -40.92 15.72 -25.05
C THR A 65 -39.95 14.56 -25.23
N ARG A 66 -40.09 13.79 -26.31
CA ARG A 66 -39.19 12.68 -26.60
C ARG A 66 -37.77 13.13 -26.96
N PHE A 67 -37.63 14.24 -27.69
CA PHE A 67 -36.33 14.83 -28.01
C PHE A 67 -35.61 15.30 -26.73
N ASN A 68 -36.32 16.01 -25.86
CA ASN A 68 -35.79 16.48 -24.57
C ASN A 68 -35.39 15.33 -23.65
N ILE A 69 -36.17 14.24 -23.60
CA ILE A 69 -35.81 13.05 -22.84
C ILE A 69 -34.55 12.39 -23.42
N GLN A 70 -34.48 12.26 -24.74
CA GLN A 70 -33.34 11.62 -25.42
C GLN A 70 -32.03 12.37 -25.22
N PHE A 71 -32.07 13.70 -25.24
CA PHE A 71 -30.89 14.57 -25.15
C PHE A 71 -30.77 15.30 -23.81
N ALA A 72 -31.48 14.83 -22.77
CA ALA A 72 -31.46 15.43 -21.43
C ALA A 72 -30.05 15.57 -20.84
N THR A 73 -29.13 14.66 -21.21
CA THR A 73 -27.72 14.68 -20.78
C THR A 73 -26.91 15.83 -21.37
N SER A 74 -27.39 16.45 -22.44
CA SER A 74 -26.71 17.54 -23.15
C SER A 74 -27.03 18.93 -22.58
N ARG A 75 -27.89 19.00 -21.55
CA ARG A 75 -28.20 20.24 -20.84
C ARG A 75 -26.94 20.76 -20.12
N PRO A 76 -26.51 22.02 -20.36
CA PRO A 76 -25.42 22.63 -19.60
C PRO A 76 -25.88 22.86 -18.15
N HIS A 77 -25.25 22.16 -17.21
CA HIS A 77 -25.59 22.31 -15.79
C HIS A 77 -24.84 23.53 -15.22
N GLN A 78 -25.56 24.56 -14.78
CA GLN A 78 -24.97 25.61 -13.95
C GLN A 78 -24.53 25.00 -12.61
N LEU A 79 -23.23 25.10 -12.32
CA LEU A 79 -22.64 24.68 -11.05
C LEU A 79 -23.05 25.67 -9.94
N ILE A 80 -24.21 25.46 -9.34
CA ILE A 80 -24.65 26.20 -8.15
C ILE A 80 -24.21 25.42 -6.91
N SER A 81 -23.66 26.09 -5.89
CA SER A 81 -23.21 25.48 -4.62
C SER A 81 -24.27 24.63 -3.89
N VAL A 82 -25.55 24.79 -4.23
CA VAL A 82 -26.67 23.98 -3.71
C VAL A 82 -26.85 22.66 -4.48
N ALA A 83 -26.45 22.59 -5.76
CA ALA A 83 -26.40 21.33 -6.50
C ALA A 83 -25.34 20.37 -5.93
N LEU A 84 -24.29 20.89 -5.27
CA LEU A 84 -23.33 20.08 -4.50
C LEU A 84 -23.90 19.48 -3.22
N LEU A 85 -25.03 20.00 -2.70
CA LEU A 85 -25.64 19.53 -1.46
C LEU A 85 -26.75 18.49 -1.67
N GLY A 86 -27.35 18.43 -2.87
CA GLY A 86 -28.50 17.55 -3.18
C GLY A 86 -28.19 16.35 -4.08
N ILE A 87 -27.05 16.32 -4.76
CA ILE A 87 -26.63 15.16 -5.54
C ILE A 87 -25.74 14.31 -4.63
N THR A 88 -26.29 13.23 -4.07
CA THR A 88 -25.44 12.06 -3.80
C THR A 88 -24.97 11.54 -5.15
N VAL A 89 -23.95 12.18 -5.72
CA VAL A 89 -23.08 11.49 -6.66
C VAL A 89 -22.49 10.42 -5.76
N ARG A 90 -22.99 9.19 -5.87
CA ARG A 90 -22.15 8.06 -5.50
C ARG A 90 -21.00 8.13 -6.48
N ILE A 91 -19.98 8.93 -6.13
CA ILE A 91 -18.70 8.92 -6.83
C ILE A 91 -18.21 7.51 -6.58
N VAL A 92 -18.49 6.62 -7.53
CA VAL A 92 -17.89 5.31 -7.56
C VAL A 92 -16.44 5.58 -7.90
N GLN A 93 -15.62 5.73 -6.87
CA GLN A 93 -14.19 5.92 -7.03
C GLN A 93 -13.66 4.68 -7.78
N LEU A 94 -13.20 4.88 -9.01
CA LEU A 94 -12.66 3.80 -9.83
C LEU A 94 -11.17 3.64 -9.52
N ALA A 95 -10.79 2.43 -9.14
CA ALA A 95 -9.40 2.06 -8.98
C ALA A 95 -8.77 1.65 -10.33
N ASN A 96 -7.49 1.94 -10.48
CA ASN A 96 -6.72 1.51 -11.65
C ASN A 96 -6.26 0.06 -11.49
N VAL A 97 -6.02 -0.60 -12.62
CA VAL A 97 -5.54 -1.98 -12.67
C VAL A 97 -4.12 -2.03 -13.21
N VAL A 98 -3.27 -2.82 -12.56
CA VAL A 98 -1.89 -3.07 -12.96
C VAL A 98 -1.68 -4.57 -13.11
N MET A 99 -1.09 -4.98 -14.23
CA MET A 99 -0.73 -6.38 -14.48
C MET A 99 0.70 -6.65 -14.05
N VAL A 100 0.89 -7.63 -13.17
CA VAL A 100 2.20 -8.00 -12.60
C VAL A 100 2.52 -9.46 -12.93
N LYS A 101 3.73 -9.73 -13.42
CA LYS A 101 4.21 -11.12 -13.59
C LYS A 101 4.66 -11.69 -12.26
N LYS A 102 4.15 -12.88 -11.92
CA LYS A 102 4.67 -13.69 -10.81
C LYS A 102 6.02 -14.32 -11.18
N SER A 103 6.77 -14.75 -10.18
CA SER A 103 8.03 -15.51 -10.36
C SER A 103 7.84 -16.80 -11.16
N ASN A 104 6.64 -17.40 -11.12
CA ASN A 104 6.28 -18.56 -11.93
C ASN A 104 5.82 -18.21 -13.37
N GLY A 105 6.03 -16.98 -13.82
CA GLY A 105 5.67 -16.50 -15.16
C GLY A 105 4.18 -16.16 -15.36
N LYS A 106 3.28 -16.57 -14.45
CA LYS A 106 1.84 -16.29 -14.57
C LYS A 106 1.54 -14.80 -14.30
N TRP A 107 0.62 -14.23 -15.06
CA TRP A 107 0.13 -12.87 -14.82
C TRP A 107 -0.79 -12.81 -13.60
N ARG A 108 -0.71 -11.70 -12.85
CA ARG A 108 -1.58 -11.35 -11.74
C ARG A 108 -2.10 -9.93 -11.93
N MET A 109 -3.41 -9.79 -11.93
CA MET A 109 -4.07 -8.50 -11.86
C MET A 109 -3.97 -7.95 -10.43
N CYS A 110 -3.52 -6.70 -10.29
CA CYS A 110 -3.44 -5.95 -9.05
C CYS A 110 -4.24 -4.66 -9.19
N THR A 111 -5.28 -4.49 -8.39
CA THR A 111 -6.07 -3.26 -8.37
C THR A 111 -5.46 -2.28 -7.37
N ASP A 112 -5.20 -1.05 -7.80
CA ASP A 112 -4.59 -0.01 -6.97
C ASP A 112 -5.66 0.68 -6.11
N TYR A 113 -5.85 0.14 -4.90
CA TYR A 113 -6.74 0.71 -3.90
C TYR A 113 -6.06 1.73 -2.99
N THR A 114 -4.95 2.37 -3.41
CA THR A 114 -4.20 3.31 -2.55
C THR A 114 -5.10 4.41 -1.98
N ASP A 115 -5.92 5.06 -2.81
CA ASP A 115 -6.78 6.15 -2.34
C ASP A 115 -8.00 5.66 -1.57
N LEU A 116 -8.62 4.57 -2.00
CA LEU A 116 -9.67 3.89 -1.23
C LEU A 116 -9.18 3.53 0.17
N ASN A 117 -7.96 2.99 0.27
CA ASN A 117 -7.33 2.64 1.52
C ASN A 117 -7.06 3.85 2.40
N LYS A 118 -6.68 5.01 1.83
CA LYS A 118 -6.50 6.26 2.61
C LYS A 118 -7.83 6.71 3.23
N ALA A 119 -8.93 6.65 2.48
CA ALA A 119 -10.26 7.01 2.95
C ALA A 119 -10.84 5.99 3.95
N CYS A 120 -10.46 4.72 3.84
CA CYS A 120 -10.97 3.65 4.68
C CYS A 120 -10.41 3.74 6.12
N PRO A 121 -11.29 3.83 7.14
CA PRO A 121 -10.89 3.70 8.55
C PRO A 121 -10.17 2.38 8.78
N LYS A 122 -9.04 2.44 9.50
CA LYS A 122 -8.27 1.23 9.81
C LYS A 122 -9.02 0.42 10.87
N ASP A 123 -9.26 -0.86 10.58
CA ASP A 123 -9.75 -1.82 11.56
C ASP A 123 -8.63 -2.14 12.56
N ALA A 124 -8.90 -1.93 13.85
CA ALA A 124 -7.93 -2.14 14.94
C ALA A 124 -8.00 -3.55 15.53
N TYR A 125 -8.51 -4.54 14.78
CA TYR A 125 -8.50 -5.93 15.20
C TYR A 125 -7.06 -6.40 15.53
N PRO A 126 -6.84 -7.01 16.71
CA PRO A 126 -5.52 -7.45 17.12
C PRO A 126 -5.08 -8.62 16.23
N LEU A 127 -3.96 -8.44 15.53
CA LEU A 127 -3.30 -9.55 14.85
C LEU A 127 -2.36 -10.25 15.84
N PRO A 128 -2.24 -11.58 15.79
CA PRO A 128 -1.30 -12.31 16.65
C PRO A 128 0.14 -11.83 16.44
N ASN A 129 0.94 -11.88 17.50
CA ASN A 129 2.37 -11.61 17.41
C ASN A 129 3.06 -12.74 16.65
N ILE A 130 3.82 -12.40 15.61
CA ILE A 130 4.49 -13.38 14.73
C ILE A 130 5.47 -14.25 15.52
N ASP A 131 6.29 -13.66 16.39
CA ASP A 131 7.29 -14.39 17.16
C ASP A 131 6.61 -15.39 18.10
N ALA A 132 5.51 -15.00 18.74
CA ALA A 132 4.73 -15.92 19.59
C ALA A 132 4.14 -17.11 18.81
N LEU A 133 3.67 -16.89 17.58
CA LEU A 133 3.19 -17.98 16.73
C LEU A 133 4.34 -18.90 16.31
N VAL A 134 5.48 -18.32 15.95
CA VAL A 134 6.68 -19.07 15.52
C VAL A 134 7.22 -19.91 16.68
N ASP A 135 7.33 -19.33 17.88
CA ASP A 135 7.72 -20.03 19.10
C ASP A 135 6.74 -21.15 19.46
N GLY A 136 5.44 -20.89 19.28
CA GLY A 136 4.40 -21.90 19.51
C GLY A 136 4.51 -23.12 18.60
N VAL A 137 5.10 -22.99 17.41
CA VAL A 137 5.26 -24.08 16.43
C VAL A 137 6.63 -24.75 16.58
N ALA A 138 7.65 -23.99 16.97
CA ALA A 138 8.99 -24.49 17.18
C ALA A 138 9.00 -25.70 18.14
N GLY A 139 9.89 -26.67 17.88
CA GLY A 139 10.04 -27.86 18.75
C GLY A 139 9.06 -29.00 18.45
N HIS A 140 8.03 -28.79 17.64
CA HIS A 140 7.12 -29.86 17.23
C HIS A 140 7.76 -30.77 16.18
N ARG A 141 7.49 -32.07 16.27
CA ARG A 141 8.12 -33.10 15.43
C ARG A 141 7.47 -33.19 14.05
N ILE A 142 6.17 -32.91 13.94
CA ILE A 142 5.40 -33.07 12.71
C ILE A 142 4.60 -31.80 12.47
N LEU A 143 4.76 -31.25 11.27
CA LEU A 143 4.15 -30.01 10.82
C LEU A 143 3.38 -30.25 9.52
N SER A 144 2.21 -29.61 9.39
CA SER A 144 1.50 -29.49 8.11
C SER A 144 1.21 -28.03 7.83
N PHE A 145 1.67 -27.53 6.69
CA PHE A 145 1.46 -26.16 6.22
C PHE A 145 0.28 -26.14 5.25
N LEU A 146 -0.73 -25.32 5.54
CA LEU A 146 -1.96 -25.22 4.77
C LEU A 146 -2.06 -23.82 4.18
N ASP A 147 -2.40 -23.73 2.89
CA ASP A 147 -2.64 -22.46 2.18
C ASP A 147 -4.07 -22.46 1.64
N ALA A 148 -4.86 -21.42 1.97
CA ALA A 148 -6.21 -21.34 1.43
C ALA A 148 -6.19 -20.90 -0.05
N TYR A 149 -7.03 -21.53 -0.86
CA TYR A 149 -7.12 -21.25 -2.30
C TYR A 149 -7.65 -19.84 -2.55
N SER A 150 -6.81 -18.93 -3.04
CA SER A 150 -7.19 -17.52 -3.25
C SER A 150 -7.90 -16.94 -2.01
N GLY A 151 -7.32 -17.14 -0.81
CA GLY A 151 -7.98 -16.96 0.49
C GLY A 151 -9.00 -15.82 0.57
N TYR A 152 -8.59 -14.58 0.29
CA TYR A 152 -9.50 -13.42 0.37
C TYR A 152 -10.74 -13.54 -0.51
N ASN A 153 -10.60 -14.07 -1.73
CA ASN A 153 -11.69 -14.22 -2.69
C ASN A 153 -12.76 -15.24 -2.25
N GLN A 154 -12.53 -15.99 -1.17
CA GLN A 154 -13.54 -16.87 -0.58
C GLN A 154 -14.51 -16.11 0.35
N ILE A 155 -14.14 -14.90 0.78
CA ILE A 155 -14.97 -14.05 1.62
C ILE A 155 -15.81 -13.13 0.74
N ARG A 156 -17.13 -13.12 0.93
CA ARG A 156 -18.04 -12.21 0.23
C ARG A 156 -17.82 -10.78 0.69
N MET A 157 -17.83 -9.85 -0.26
CA MET A 157 -17.93 -8.44 0.07
C MET A 157 -19.32 -8.16 0.65
N HIS A 158 -19.40 -7.19 1.56
CA HIS A 158 -20.69 -6.71 2.01
C HIS A 158 -21.37 -5.94 0.86
N PRO A 159 -22.67 -6.15 0.55
CA PRO A 159 -23.30 -5.57 -0.65
C PRO A 159 -23.17 -4.05 -0.77
N ARG A 160 -23.15 -3.33 0.37
CA ARG A 160 -22.99 -1.86 0.40
C ARG A 160 -21.56 -1.38 0.08
N ASP A 161 -20.59 -2.29 0.11
CA ASP A 161 -19.17 -1.99 -0.09
C ASP A 161 -18.63 -2.58 -1.41
N GLU A 162 -19.41 -3.39 -2.14
CA GLU A 162 -19.03 -3.95 -3.44
C GLU A 162 -18.66 -2.84 -4.44
N GLU A 163 -19.54 -1.84 -4.61
CA GLU A 163 -19.30 -0.70 -5.50
C GLU A 163 -18.04 0.10 -5.16
N LYS A 164 -17.59 0.11 -3.89
CA LYS A 164 -16.36 0.80 -3.48
C LYS A 164 -15.09 0.11 -3.98
N THR A 165 -15.21 -1.16 -4.37
CA THR A 165 -14.11 -1.93 -4.97
C THR A 165 -14.07 -1.80 -6.48
N ALA A 166 -14.86 -0.88 -7.06
CA ALA A 166 -14.92 -0.71 -8.49
C ALA A 166 -13.55 -0.35 -9.08
N PHE A 167 -13.27 -0.91 -10.25
CA PHE A 167 -12.08 -0.66 -11.03
C PHE A 167 -12.45 -0.51 -12.50
N THR A 168 -11.58 0.18 -13.23
CA THR A 168 -11.76 0.40 -14.66
C THR A 168 -10.82 -0.46 -15.49
N THR A 169 -11.30 -0.89 -16.64
CA THR A 169 -10.54 -1.54 -17.71
C THR A 169 -10.77 -0.77 -19.01
N GLU A 170 -10.02 -1.07 -20.06
CA GLU A 170 -10.12 -0.38 -21.35
C GLU A 170 -11.54 -0.39 -21.95
N SER A 171 -12.34 -1.41 -21.64
CA SER A 171 -13.67 -1.62 -22.23
C SER A 171 -14.84 -1.36 -21.29
N SER A 172 -14.63 -1.41 -19.97
CA SER A 172 -15.73 -1.38 -19.00
C SER A 172 -15.26 -1.25 -17.54
N ASN A 173 -16.21 -0.91 -16.67
CA ASN A 173 -16.01 -0.85 -15.22
C ASN A 173 -16.59 -2.09 -14.54
N PHE A 174 -15.85 -2.64 -13.59
CA PHE A 174 -16.25 -3.82 -12.83
C PHE A 174 -16.08 -3.55 -11.34
N CYS A 175 -16.79 -4.30 -10.50
CA CYS A 175 -16.57 -4.32 -9.05
C CYS A 175 -16.47 -5.76 -8.55
N TYR A 176 -15.87 -5.95 -7.39
CA TYR A 176 -15.71 -7.26 -6.80
C TYR A 176 -16.88 -7.63 -5.86
N ARG A 177 -17.45 -8.82 -6.08
CA ARG A 177 -18.44 -9.46 -5.17
C ARG A 177 -17.80 -10.25 -4.02
N VAL A 178 -16.50 -10.46 -4.10
CA VAL A 178 -15.67 -11.19 -3.13
C VAL A 178 -14.48 -10.32 -2.77
N MET A 179 -13.92 -10.48 -1.57
CA MET A 179 -12.91 -9.56 -1.06
C MET A 179 -11.64 -9.59 -1.94
N PRO A 180 -11.31 -8.49 -2.64
CA PRO A 180 -10.12 -8.44 -3.48
C PRO A 180 -8.85 -8.27 -2.66
N PHE A 181 -7.72 -8.60 -3.28
CA PHE A 181 -6.41 -8.24 -2.75
C PHE A 181 -6.22 -6.71 -2.79
N GLY A 182 -5.39 -6.19 -1.89
CA GLY A 182 -5.02 -4.77 -1.86
C GLY A 182 -5.86 -3.90 -0.93
N LEU A 183 -6.96 -4.40 -0.36
CA LEU A 183 -7.72 -3.65 0.64
C LEU A 183 -7.01 -3.63 2.00
N LYS A 184 -6.99 -2.46 2.65
CA LYS A 184 -6.33 -2.20 3.95
C LYS A 184 -6.76 -3.19 5.05
N ASN A 185 -8.06 -3.49 5.14
CA ASN A 185 -8.64 -4.30 6.21
C ASN A 185 -8.91 -5.76 5.80
N ALA A 186 -8.40 -6.21 4.63
CA ALA A 186 -8.61 -7.59 4.19
C ALA A 186 -7.96 -8.60 5.16
N GLY A 187 -6.73 -8.30 5.60
CA GLY A 187 -6.00 -9.16 6.55
C GLY A 187 -6.70 -9.29 7.90
N THR A 188 -7.21 -8.19 8.46
CA THR A 188 -7.93 -8.21 9.75
C THR A 188 -9.25 -8.95 9.66
N THR A 189 -10.00 -8.74 8.57
CA THR A 189 -11.25 -9.46 8.30
C THR A 189 -11.00 -10.97 8.19
N TYR A 190 -9.95 -11.35 7.48
CA TYR A 190 -9.58 -12.75 7.30
C TYR A 190 -9.09 -13.40 8.59
N GLN A 191 -8.25 -12.70 9.38
CA GLN A 191 -7.83 -13.19 10.70
C GLN A 191 -9.04 -13.41 11.63
N ARG A 192 -9.96 -12.44 11.69
CA ARG A 192 -11.18 -12.56 12.51
C ARG A 192 -12.04 -13.76 12.10
N LEU A 193 -12.09 -14.09 10.80
CA LEU A 193 -12.76 -15.29 10.33
C LEU A 193 -12.04 -16.56 10.84
N MET A 194 -10.71 -16.60 10.71
CA MET A 194 -9.91 -17.74 11.15
C MET A 194 -10.02 -17.98 12.65
N ASP A 195 -9.95 -16.92 13.46
CA ASP A 195 -10.11 -17.01 14.91
C ASP A 195 -11.48 -17.58 15.31
N LYS A 196 -12.53 -17.26 14.54
CA LYS A 196 -13.89 -17.82 14.76
C LYS A 196 -13.99 -19.30 14.35
N ILE A 197 -13.40 -19.67 13.22
CA ILE A 197 -13.47 -21.05 12.70
C ILE A 197 -12.66 -22.00 13.57
N PHE A 198 -11.46 -21.57 13.98
CA PHE A 198 -10.47 -22.39 14.66
C PHE A 198 -10.27 -22.03 16.13
N LEU A 199 -11.28 -21.42 16.76
CA LEU A 199 -11.22 -20.93 18.14
C LEU A 199 -10.68 -21.96 19.14
N LYS A 200 -10.97 -23.25 18.92
CA LYS A 200 -10.55 -24.34 19.81
C LYS A 200 -9.17 -24.91 19.47
N GLN A 201 -8.73 -24.75 18.23
CA GLN A 201 -7.52 -25.38 17.70
C GLN A 201 -6.32 -24.43 17.74
N ILE A 202 -6.55 -23.13 17.57
CA ILE A 202 -5.50 -22.10 17.62
C ILE A 202 -4.79 -22.13 18.99
N GLY A 203 -3.46 -22.09 18.97
CA GLY A 203 -2.59 -22.20 20.15
C GLY A 203 -2.30 -23.65 20.56
N SER A 204 -3.25 -24.56 20.36
CA SER A 204 -3.12 -25.97 20.75
C SER A 204 -2.55 -26.82 19.62
N SER A 205 -3.36 -27.17 18.63
CA SER A 205 -3.01 -28.07 17.53
C SER A 205 -2.64 -27.33 16.24
N MET A 206 -2.91 -26.03 16.16
CA MET A 206 -2.51 -25.20 15.02
C MET A 206 -2.17 -23.76 15.41
N GLU A 207 -1.43 -23.08 14.54
CA GLU A 207 -1.27 -21.62 14.54
C GLU A 207 -1.76 -21.04 13.21
N VAL A 208 -2.35 -19.85 13.28
CA VAL A 208 -2.91 -19.17 12.11
C VAL A 208 -2.52 -17.71 12.09
N TYR A 209 -1.94 -17.28 10.97
CA TYR A 209 -1.70 -15.87 10.67
C TYR A 209 -2.26 -15.55 9.29
N VAL A 210 -3.41 -14.88 9.28
CA VAL A 210 -4.16 -14.55 8.06
C VAL A 210 -4.32 -15.82 7.20
N ASN A 211 -3.65 -15.92 6.06
CA ASN A 211 -3.77 -17.06 5.14
C ASN A 211 -2.79 -18.21 5.43
N ASP A 212 -1.76 -17.95 6.24
CA ASP A 212 -0.72 -18.92 6.56
C ASP A 212 -1.15 -19.73 7.79
N MET A 213 -1.45 -21.01 7.59
CA MET A 213 -1.91 -21.91 8.64
C MET A 213 -0.90 -23.04 8.81
N VAL A 214 -0.59 -23.39 10.06
CA VAL A 214 0.30 -24.52 10.37
C VAL A 214 -0.31 -25.40 11.45
N VAL A 215 -0.44 -26.68 11.16
CA VAL A 215 -0.84 -27.71 12.12
C VAL A 215 0.43 -28.30 12.73
N LYS A 216 0.48 -28.44 14.05
CA LYS A 216 1.67 -28.84 14.79
C LYS A 216 1.34 -29.99 15.73
N SER A 217 2.20 -31.01 15.79
CA SER A 217 2.00 -32.17 16.67
C SER A 217 3.31 -32.85 17.04
N THR A 218 3.32 -33.56 18.16
CA THR A 218 4.47 -34.32 18.67
C THR A 218 4.50 -35.74 18.12
N THR A 219 3.33 -36.38 17.99
CA THR A 219 3.18 -37.75 17.48
C THR A 219 2.39 -37.77 16.17
N ILE A 220 2.57 -38.82 15.36
CA ILE A 220 1.89 -38.97 14.08
C ILE A 220 0.40 -39.30 14.24
N THR A 221 0.05 -40.05 15.28
CA THR A 221 -1.34 -40.39 15.62
C THR A 221 -2.14 -39.14 15.95
N ASP A 222 -1.58 -38.27 16.79
CA ASP A 222 -2.22 -37.00 17.14
C ASP A 222 -2.31 -36.09 15.91
N HIS A 223 -1.27 -36.08 15.06
CA HIS A 223 -1.26 -35.26 13.86
C HIS A 223 -2.39 -35.63 12.88
N ILE A 224 -2.65 -36.92 12.70
CA ILE A 224 -3.77 -37.39 11.87
C ILE A 224 -5.10 -36.95 12.48
N ALA A 225 -5.27 -37.08 13.80
CA ALA A 225 -6.49 -36.64 14.50
C ALA A 225 -6.70 -35.12 14.37
N HIS A 226 -5.66 -34.32 14.57
CA HIS A 226 -5.71 -32.87 14.40
C HIS A 226 -6.06 -32.46 12.96
N LEU A 227 -5.46 -33.10 11.95
CA LEU A 227 -5.80 -32.85 10.55
C LEU A 227 -7.25 -33.21 10.23
N GLN A 228 -7.75 -34.33 10.77
CA GLN A 228 -9.16 -34.71 10.59
C GLN A 228 -10.11 -33.65 11.16
N GLU A 229 -9.84 -33.14 12.36
CA GLU A 229 -10.64 -32.10 13.00
C GLU A 229 -10.58 -30.78 12.20
N ILE A 230 -9.39 -30.35 11.81
CA ILE A 230 -9.17 -29.11 11.04
C ILE A 230 -9.85 -29.20 9.67
N PHE A 231 -9.73 -30.32 8.97
CA PHE A 231 -10.42 -30.54 7.70
C PHE A 231 -11.94 -30.60 7.86
N ALA A 232 -12.46 -31.11 8.99
CA ALA A 232 -13.88 -31.05 9.29
C ALA A 232 -14.35 -29.59 9.49
N GLN A 233 -13.59 -28.75 10.18
CA GLN A 233 -13.91 -27.33 10.34
C GLN A 233 -13.88 -26.57 9.01
N LEU A 234 -12.89 -26.84 8.16
CA LEU A 234 -12.81 -26.25 6.82
C LEU A 234 -14.01 -26.63 5.95
N ARG A 235 -14.40 -27.92 5.94
CA ARG A 235 -15.60 -28.40 5.22
C ARG A 235 -16.86 -27.74 5.75
N LYS A 236 -17.03 -27.65 7.07
CA LYS A 236 -18.19 -27.03 7.73
C LYS A 236 -18.37 -25.57 7.28
N HIS A 237 -17.28 -24.81 7.19
CA HIS A 237 -17.29 -23.40 6.80
C HIS A 237 -17.06 -23.17 5.30
N ARG A 238 -17.05 -24.24 4.49
CA ARG A 238 -16.86 -24.21 3.03
C ARG A 238 -15.57 -23.50 2.58
N MET A 239 -14.52 -23.57 3.40
CA MET A 239 -13.21 -23.04 3.05
C MET A 239 -12.42 -24.05 2.23
N ARG A 240 -11.79 -23.58 1.16
CA ARG A 240 -11.00 -24.40 0.23
C ARG A 240 -9.52 -24.15 0.42
N LEU A 241 -8.74 -25.22 0.44
CA LEU A 241 -7.28 -25.19 0.42
C LEU A 241 -6.74 -25.32 -1.00
N ASN A 242 -5.52 -24.85 -1.23
CA ASN A 242 -4.79 -25.07 -2.48
C ASN A 242 -3.91 -26.33 -2.35
N PRO A 243 -4.26 -27.44 -3.02
CA PRO A 243 -3.50 -28.69 -2.89
C PRO A 243 -2.04 -28.56 -3.30
N GLU A 244 -1.73 -27.78 -4.34
CA GLU A 244 -0.36 -27.61 -4.85
C GLU A 244 0.57 -26.87 -3.86
N LYS A 245 -0.01 -26.14 -2.91
CA LYS A 245 0.74 -25.35 -1.93
C LYS A 245 0.67 -25.91 -0.52
N CYS A 246 -0.23 -26.86 -0.26
CA CYS A 246 -0.30 -27.52 1.02
C CYS A 246 0.82 -28.55 1.12
N VAL A 247 1.47 -28.59 2.29
CA VAL A 247 2.53 -29.55 2.60
C VAL A 247 2.14 -30.25 3.88
N LEU A 248 1.99 -31.58 3.85
CA LEU A 248 1.43 -32.33 4.98
C LEU A 248 2.50 -33.25 5.61
N GLY A 249 2.52 -33.31 6.94
CA GLY A 249 3.26 -34.30 7.72
C GLY A 249 4.78 -34.23 7.62
N VAL A 250 5.35 -33.03 7.44
CA VAL A 250 6.81 -32.83 7.31
C VAL A 250 7.48 -32.58 8.65
N ALA A 251 8.77 -32.94 8.76
CA ALA A 251 9.56 -32.72 9.97
C ALA A 251 10.04 -31.26 10.15
N SER A 252 10.02 -30.48 9.07
CA SER A 252 10.42 -29.08 9.06
C SER A 252 9.82 -28.34 7.87
N GLY A 253 9.65 -27.03 7.98
CA GLY A 253 9.23 -26.20 6.85
C GLY A 253 9.19 -24.71 7.16
N LYS A 254 8.80 -23.92 6.16
CA LYS A 254 8.81 -22.46 6.21
C LYS A 254 7.46 -21.93 6.71
N PHE A 255 7.48 -21.10 7.74
CA PHE A 255 6.30 -20.41 8.27
C PHE A 255 6.63 -18.95 8.57
N LEU A 256 5.82 -18.01 8.05
CA LEU A 256 6.01 -16.56 8.24
C LEU A 256 7.44 -16.05 7.97
N GLY A 257 8.16 -16.74 7.08
CA GLY A 257 9.53 -16.41 6.69
C GLY A 257 10.63 -16.97 7.59
N PHE A 258 10.30 -17.82 8.57
CA PHE A 258 11.21 -18.57 9.42
C PHE A 258 11.22 -20.05 9.02
N MET A 259 12.35 -20.72 9.22
CA MET A 259 12.44 -22.18 9.06
C MET A 259 12.20 -22.83 10.42
N LEU A 260 11.22 -23.74 10.49
CA LEU A 260 10.83 -24.39 11.72
C LEU A 260 11.09 -25.89 11.65
N SER A 261 11.53 -26.45 12.77
CA SER A 261 11.81 -27.87 12.93
C SER A 261 11.63 -28.30 14.39
N HIS A 262 11.73 -29.61 14.64
CA HIS A 262 11.82 -30.15 16.00
C HIS A 262 13.00 -29.61 16.82
N ARG A 263 14.06 -29.09 16.17
CA ARG A 263 15.22 -28.47 16.84
C ARG A 263 14.99 -27.00 17.20
N GLY A 264 13.85 -26.44 16.81
CA GLY A 264 13.53 -25.03 16.99
C GLY A 264 13.60 -24.23 15.68
N ILE A 265 13.81 -22.92 15.85
CA ILE A 265 13.86 -21.93 14.76
C ILE A 265 15.24 -21.97 14.11
N GLN A 266 15.27 -22.08 12.78
CA GLN A 266 16.49 -22.11 11.98
C GLN A 266 16.55 -20.91 11.03
N ALA A 267 17.77 -20.53 10.66
CA ALA A 267 18.00 -19.52 9.64
C ALA A 267 17.47 -20.02 8.29
N ASN A 268 16.81 -19.13 7.53
CA ASN A 268 16.31 -19.48 6.21
C ASN A 268 17.47 -19.48 5.19
N PRO A 269 17.81 -20.62 4.56
CA PRO A 269 18.95 -20.69 3.65
C PRO A 269 18.84 -19.73 2.47
N ASP A 270 17.66 -19.56 1.87
CA ASP A 270 17.45 -18.63 0.75
C ASP A 270 17.74 -17.19 1.16
N LYS A 271 17.27 -16.77 2.35
CA LYS A 271 17.55 -15.42 2.87
C LYS A 271 19.03 -15.25 3.21
N CYS A 272 19.65 -16.27 3.83
CA CYS A 272 21.08 -16.26 4.10
C CYS A 272 21.89 -16.16 2.82
N GLN A 273 21.50 -16.90 1.78
CA GLN A 273 22.17 -16.92 0.49
C GLN A 273 22.07 -15.55 -0.19
N VAL A 274 20.90 -14.89 -0.15
CA VAL A 274 20.77 -13.51 -0.65
C VAL A 274 21.73 -12.55 0.06
N VAL A 275 21.92 -12.68 1.38
CA VAL A 275 22.86 -11.85 2.14
C VAL A 275 24.32 -12.20 1.80
N ILE A 276 24.64 -13.48 1.60
CA ILE A 276 25.96 -13.94 1.16
C ILE A 276 26.28 -13.44 -0.26
N ASP A 277 25.29 -13.47 -1.14
CA ASP A 277 25.38 -13.09 -2.55
C ASP A 277 25.16 -11.59 -2.78
N MET A 278 24.89 -10.80 -1.73
CA MET A 278 24.80 -9.35 -1.82
C MET A 278 26.17 -8.79 -2.25
N ARG A 279 26.29 -8.56 -3.56
CA ARG A 279 27.48 -8.05 -4.26
C ARG A 279 28.02 -6.71 -3.72
N ILE A 280 27.18 -5.98 -2.97
CA ILE A 280 27.56 -4.73 -2.27
C ILE A 280 28.63 -4.99 -1.20
N MET A 281 28.70 -6.19 -0.61
CA MET A 281 29.78 -6.55 0.33
C MET A 281 31.03 -7.09 -0.36
N GLN A 282 30.93 -7.71 -1.54
CA GLN A 282 32.11 -8.24 -2.23
C GLN A 282 33.02 -7.14 -2.79
N VAL A 283 32.47 -6.01 -3.25
CA VAL A 283 33.26 -4.83 -3.67
C VAL A 283 33.84 -4.09 -2.47
N PHE A 284 33.10 -4.02 -1.36
CA PHE A 284 33.55 -3.36 -0.13
C PHE A 284 34.69 -4.11 0.56
N VAL A 285 34.67 -5.45 0.54
CA VAL A 285 35.74 -6.27 1.13
C VAL A 285 37.02 -6.20 0.29
N SER A 286 36.91 -6.06 -1.04
CA SER A 286 38.08 -5.92 -1.93
C SER A 286 38.68 -4.50 -2.01
N GLN A 287 37.96 -3.46 -1.55
CA GLN A 287 38.45 -2.07 -1.42
C GLN A 287 38.39 -1.54 0.03
N SER A 288 38.42 -2.47 1.00
CA SER A 288 38.09 -2.19 2.39
C SER A 288 39.00 -1.16 3.07
N PRO A 289 40.30 -1.04 2.76
CA PRO A 289 41.12 0.02 3.33
C PRO A 289 40.74 1.40 2.79
N GLU A 290 40.58 1.57 1.48
CA GLU A 290 40.42 2.86 0.83
C GLU A 290 39.05 3.49 1.12
N VAL A 291 37.99 2.69 1.10
CA VAL A 291 36.62 3.19 1.37
C VAL A 291 36.43 3.50 2.86
N LEU A 292 36.98 2.67 3.73
CA LEU A 292 36.97 2.93 5.17
C LEU A 292 37.82 4.16 5.51
N TRP A 293 38.95 4.34 4.83
CA TRP A 293 39.80 5.52 4.95
C TRP A 293 39.07 6.78 4.48
N ALA A 294 38.43 6.74 3.31
CA ALA A 294 37.61 7.84 2.81
C ALA A 294 36.48 8.22 3.78
N TYR A 295 35.75 7.23 4.32
CA TYR A 295 34.72 7.49 5.33
C TYR A 295 35.29 8.13 6.61
N ARG A 296 36.45 7.64 7.08
CA ARG A 296 37.13 8.18 8.27
C ARG A 296 37.65 9.62 8.05
N CYS A 297 37.97 9.99 6.82
CA CYS A 297 38.50 11.32 6.46
C CYS A 297 37.44 12.27 5.87
N THR A 298 36.15 11.88 5.85
CA THR A 298 35.08 12.73 5.31
C THR A 298 34.24 13.34 6.45
N PRO A 299 34.04 14.67 6.48
CA PRO A 299 33.23 15.31 7.49
C PRO A 299 31.78 14.82 7.46
N GLN A 300 31.27 14.35 8.61
CA GLN A 300 29.92 13.82 8.69
C GLN A 300 28.90 14.95 8.84
N THR A 301 27.73 14.83 8.21
CA THR A 301 26.70 15.88 8.25
C THR A 301 26.17 16.13 9.67
N SER A 302 26.23 15.12 10.54
CA SER A 302 25.78 15.16 11.93
C SER A 302 26.76 15.85 12.88
N THR A 303 28.07 15.66 12.70
CA THR A 303 29.11 16.21 13.59
C THR A 303 29.79 17.44 13.00
N LYS A 304 29.76 17.59 11.67
CA LYS A 304 30.55 18.54 10.86
C LYS A 304 32.05 18.31 10.89
N GLU A 305 32.49 17.19 11.47
CA GLU A 305 33.88 16.80 11.67
C GLU A 305 34.11 15.38 11.12
N THR A 306 35.36 15.04 10.82
CA THR A 306 35.75 13.70 10.36
C THR A 306 35.80 12.72 11.55
N PRO A 307 35.42 11.44 11.37
CA PRO A 307 35.58 10.42 12.41
C PRO A 307 37.04 10.25 12.84
N PHE A 308 38.00 10.44 11.94
CA PHE A 308 39.44 10.33 12.24
C PHE A 308 39.88 11.44 13.20
N ARG A 309 39.54 12.70 12.91
CA ARG A 309 39.88 13.84 13.78
C ARG A 309 39.24 13.75 15.15
N LEU A 310 37.98 13.28 15.24
CA LEU A 310 37.34 13.06 16.54
C LEU A 310 38.02 11.98 17.38
N THR A 311 38.68 11.00 16.74
CA THR A 311 39.34 9.88 17.42
C THR A 311 40.77 10.23 17.81
N TYR A 312 41.55 10.77 16.87
CA TYR A 312 43.00 10.94 16.98
C TYR A 312 43.44 12.40 17.14
N GLY A 313 42.51 13.35 17.02
CA GLY A 313 42.73 14.78 17.24
C GLY A 313 43.22 15.58 16.06
N THR A 314 43.75 14.91 15.05
CA THR A 314 44.31 15.53 13.85
C THR A 314 43.66 14.94 12.61
N GLU A 315 43.70 15.66 11.48
CA GLU A 315 43.21 15.10 10.22
C GLU A 315 44.18 14.09 9.63
N ALA A 316 43.63 12.99 9.10
CA ALA A 316 44.40 11.96 8.42
C ALA A 316 44.90 12.46 7.05
N MET A 317 46.13 12.07 6.70
CA MET A 317 46.64 12.25 5.33
C MET A 317 45.83 11.38 4.36
N ILE A 318 45.12 12.00 3.42
CA ILE A 318 44.37 11.24 2.42
C ILE A 318 45.34 10.61 1.39
N PRO A 319 44.98 9.47 0.76
CA PRO A 319 45.93 8.69 -0.04
C PRO A 319 46.49 9.46 -1.25
N VAL A 320 45.74 10.45 -1.76
CA VAL A 320 46.20 11.35 -2.83
C VAL A 320 47.34 12.27 -2.37
N GLU A 321 47.35 12.73 -1.11
CA GLU A 321 48.42 13.55 -0.54
C GLU A 321 49.71 12.78 -0.25
N ILE A 322 49.62 11.44 -0.24
CA ILE A 322 50.76 10.53 -0.13
C ILE A 322 51.36 10.24 -1.51
N ARG A 323 50.54 10.18 -2.55
CA ARG A 323 50.99 9.88 -3.93
C ARG A 323 51.53 11.11 -4.65
N GLU A 324 50.90 12.26 -4.45
CA GLU A 324 51.34 13.54 -4.97
C GLU A 324 52.05 14.35 -3.88
N PRO A 325 53.08 15.15 -4.20
CA PRO A 325 53.81 15.92 -3.21
C PRO A 325 52.95 17.08 -2.68
N SER A 326 52.18 16.80 -1.61
CA SER A 326 51.35 17.77 -0.91
C SER A 326 52.20 18.81 -0.16
N PHE A 327 51.64 20.00 0.08
CA PHE A 327 52.29 21.07 0.86
C PHE A 327 52.74 20.56 2.25
N ARG A 328 51.91 19.72 2.90
CA ARG A 328 52.18 19.10 4.19
C ARG A 328 53.39 18.15 4.16
N ARG A 329 53.71 17.57 3.01
CA ARG A 329 54.88 16.70 2.81
C ARG A 329 56.13 17.48 2.38
N GLN A 330 55.97 18.49 1.54
CA GLN A 330 57.07 19.31 1.05
C GLN A 330 57.69 20.19 2.15
N ASN A 331 56.86 20.68 3.08
CA ASN A 331 57.27 21.55 4.18
C ASN A 331 57.25 20.84 5.55
N PHE A 332 57.44 19.52 5.56
CA PHE A 332 57.45 18.75 6.79
C PHE A 332 58.72 19.05 7.60
N ASP A 333 58.55 19.64 8.77
CA ASP A 333 59.57 19.74 9.81
C ASP A 333 59.10 18.97 11.05
N GLU A 334 59.92 18.03 11.51
CA GLU A 334 59.56 17.13 12.61
C GLU A 334 59.31 17.89 13.92
N SER A 335 60.14 18.90 14.20
CA SER A 335 60.04 19.68 15.44
C SER A 335 58.78 20.54 15.47
N GLN A 336 58.45 21.20 14.36
CA GLN A 336 57.22 21.99 14.24
C GLN A 336 55.96 21.13 14.21
N ASN A 337 56.01 19.95 13.57
CA ASN A 337 54.85 19.05 13.52
C ASN A 337 54.49 18.47 14.89
N VAL A 338 55.48 18.15 15.73
CA VAL A 338 55.23 17.69 17.11
C VAL A 338 54.57 18.79 17.95
N ILE A 339 55.03 20.03 17.82
CA ILE A 339 54.44 21.19 18.52
C ILE A 339 52.99 21.40 18.05
N ALA A 340 52.76 21.48 16.74
CA ALA A 340 51.42 21.67 16.18
C ALA A 340 50.46 20.52 16.55
N MET A 341 50.94 19.27 16.58
CA MET A 341 50.13 18.12 16.98
C MET A 341 49.72 18.18 18.46
N ASN A 342 50.62 18.65 19.33
CA ASN A 342 50.29 18.85 20.75
C ASN A 342 49.25 19.97 20.93
N GLU A 343 49.38 21.08 20.20
CA GLU A 343 48.40 22.17 20.20
C GLU A 343 47.01 21.70 19.70
N GLU A 344 46.96 20.90 18.64
CA GLU A 344 45.70 20.33 18.14
C GLU A 344 45.07 19.35 19.16
N LEU A 345 45.91 18.58 19.87
CA LEU A 345 45.45 17.63 20.88
C LEU A 345 44.88 18.34 22.12
N ASP A 346 45.40 19.51 22.50
CA ASP A 346 44.83 20.32 23.58
C ASP A 346 43.43 20.83 23.23
N LEU A 347 43.14 21.06 21.95
CA LEU A 347 41.84 21.56 21.46
C LEU A 347 40.83 20.46 21.13
N VAL A 348 41.23 19.18 21.23
CA VAL A 348 40.40 18.03 20.85
C VAL A 348 39.11 17.94 21.65
N GLU A 349 39.16 18.23 22.95
CA GLU A 349 37.98 18.11 23.81
C GLU A 349 36.92 19.14 23.41
N GLU A 350 37.34 20.38 23.12
CA GLU A 350 36.44 21.43 22.63
C GLU A 350 35.81 21.06 21.28
N LEU A 351 36.59 20.45 20.39
CA LEU A 351 36.12 19.97 19.09
C LEU A 351 35.08 18.85 19.24
N ARG A 352 35.33 17.90 20.17
CA ARG A 352 34.37 16.82 20.49
C ARG A 352 33.08 17.37 21.08
N ASP A 353 33.16 18.36 21.96
CA ASP A 353 31.98 19.03 22.54
C ASP A 353 31.15 19.73 21.46
N ARG A 354 31.81 20.44 20.55
CA ARG A 354 31.14 21.07 19.39
C ARG A 354 30.46 20.04 18.49
N ALA A 355 31.14 18.94 18.19
CA ALA A 355 30.58 17.83 17.41
C ALA A 355 29.38 17.19 18.11
N LEU A 356 29.41 17.08 19.45
CA LEU A 356 28.29 16.58 20.25
C LEU A 356 27.08 17.52 20.20
N ILE A 357 27.30 18.83 20.28
CA ILE A 357 26.24 19.86 20.13
C ILE A 357 25.61 19.74 18.74
N ASN A 358 26.41 19.64 17.68
CA ASN A 358 25.94 19.47 16.30
C ASN A 358 25.10 18.19 16.14
N ALA A 359 25.56 17.07 16.72
CA ALA A 359 24.85 15.80 16.67
C ALA A 359 23.50 15.88 17.41
N LYS A 360 23.46 16.51 18.59
CA LYS A 360 22.23 16.78 19.34
C LYS A 360 21.26 17.64 18.52
N ALA A 361 21.74 18.71 17.88
CA ALA A 361 20.93 19.58 17.03
C ALA A 361 20.40 18.85 15.78
N CYS A 362 21.20 17.99 15.14
CA CYS A 362 20.77 17.13 14.03
C CYS A 362 19.63 16.20 14.48
N LYS A 363 19.80 15.52 15.63
CA LYS A 363 18.78 14.66 16.22
C LYS A 363 17.48 15.42 16.52
N ALA A 364 17.58 16.61 17.12
CA ALA A 364 16.42 17.46 17.41
C ALA A 364 15.66 17.86 16.14
N ARG A 365 16.36 18.22 15.05
CA ARG A 365 15.74 18.51 13.74
C ARG A 365 15.00 17.30 13.17
N MET A 366 15.60 16.10 13.25
CA MET A 366 14.93 14.87 12.83
C MET A 366 13.67 14.58 13.66
N THR A 367 13.75 14.72 14.98
CA THR A 367 12.60 14.58 15.88
C THR A 367 11.50 15.57 15.55
N LYS A 368 11.83 16.85 15.32
CA LYS A 368 10.84 17.88 14.93
C LYS A 368 10.13 17.54 13.62
N ARG A 369 10.88 17.05 12.61
CA ARG A 369 10.32 16.61 11.33
C ARG A 369 9.45 15.35 11.44
N PHE A 370 9.80 14.44 12.34
CA PHE A 370 8.98 13.26 12.63
C PHE A 370 7.69 13.68 13.34
N ASN A 371 7.81 14.51 14.38
CA ASN A 371 6.69 14.98 15.19
C ASN A 371 5.74 15.91 14.44
N SER A 372 6.19 16.63 13.41
CA SER A 372 5.29 17.44 12.57
C SER A 372 4.25 16.61 11.80
N LYS A 373 4.47 15.29 11.67
CA LYS A 373 3.49 14.35 11.10
C LYS A 373 2.56 13.73 12.14
N LEU A 374 2.83 13.95 13.43
CA LEU A 374 1.99 13.45 14.52
C LEU A 374 0.86 14.45 14.81
N LYS A 375 -0.37 13.94 14.91
CA LYS A 375 -1.51 14.74 15.39
C LYS A 375 -1.59 14.60 16.91
N PRO A 376 -1.34 15.66 17.70
CA PRO A 376 -1.46 15.58 19.15
C PRO A 376 -2.90 15.22 19.54
N ARG A 377 -3.05 14.32 20.51
CA ARG A 377 -4.33 13.96 21.12
C ARG A 377 -4.25 14.31 22.61
N ASN A 378 -5.25 15.03 23.11
CA ASN A 378 -5.42 15.28 24.53
C ASN A 378 -6.32 14.18 25.10
N PHE A 379 -5.99 13.72 26.30
CA PHE A 379 -6.73 12.68 27.01
C PHE A 379 -7.24 13.24 28.34
N GLN A 380 -8.45 12.86 28.72
CA GLN A 380 -9.09 13.17 30.00
C GLN A 380 -9.06 11.94 30.92
N PRO A 381 -9.08 12.11 32.25
CA PRO A 381 -9.27 11.00 33.18
C PRO A 381 -10.56 10.21 32.83
N GLY A 382 -10.42 8.92 32.53
CA GLY A 382 -11.51 8.05 32.07
C GLY A 382 -11.42 7.63 30.60
N ASP A 383 -10.56 8.29 29.80
CA ASP A 383 -10.31 7.90 28.42
C ASP A 383 -9.53 6.58 28.34
N LEU A 384 -10.02 5.64 27.54
CA LEU A 384 -9.34 4.38 27.29
C LEU A 384 -8.14 4.61 26.34
N VAL A 385 -6.94 4.47 26.89
CA VAL A 385 -5.68 4.55 26.14
C VAL A 385 -5.04 3.17 25.98
N TRP A 386 -4.32 2.99 24.86
CA TRP A 386 -3.52 1.77 24.67
C TRP A 386 -2.39 1.74 25.70
N ARG A 387 -2.39 0.72 26.56
CA ARG A 387 -1.28 0.47 27.50
C ARG A 387 -0.02 0.12 26.71
N ALA A 388 1.01 0.95 26.81
CA ALA A 388 2.34 0.59 26.31
C ALA A 388 2.93 -0.51 27.22
N SER A 389 3.02 -1.75 26.74
CA SER A 389 3.52 -2.90 27.51
C SER A 389 5.04 -2.89 27.77
N ARG A 390 5.77 -1.81 27.45
CA ARG A 390 7.23 -1.84 27.26
C ARG A 390 8.08 -1.43 28.46
N GLU A 391 7.54 -0.80 29.50
CA GLU A 391 8.38 -0.18 30.54
C GLU A 391 8.67 -1.07 31.75
N ALA A 392 7.92 -2.15 31.99
CA ALA A 392 8.08 -2.95 33.22
C ALA A 392 9.16 -4.05 33.17
N ARG A 393 9.85 -4.27 32.04
CA ARG A 393 10.81 -5.38 31.87
C ARG A 393 12.09 -5.05 31.09
N LYS A 394 12.58 -3.81 31.09
CA LYS A 394 13.92 -3.55 30.54
C LYS A 394 14.99 -3.81 31.59
N ASN A 395 15.67 -4.94 31.44
CA ASN A 395 16.90 -5.22 32.16
C ASN A 395 18.00 -4.27 31.62
N HIS A 396 18.71 -3.57 32.52
CA HIS A 396 19.67 -2.50 32.16
C HIS A 396 20.89 -2.97 31.32
N LYS A 397 20.99 -4.27 31.01
CA LYS A 397 22.07 -4.89 30.21
C LYS A 397 21.75 -5.06 28.72
N GLU A 398 20.53 -4.76 28.26
CA GLU A 398 20.15 -4.93 26.86
C GLU A 398 20.42 -3.67 26.02
N GLY A 399 21.27 -3.81 24.99
CA GLY A 399 21.65 -2.74 24.09
C GLY A 399 20.53 -2.26 23.17
N LYS A 400 20.79 -1.17 22.43
CA LYS A 400 19.86 -0.41 21.56
C LYS A 400 19.14 -1.19 20.45
N LEU A 401 19.38 -2.50 20.29
CA LEU A 401 18.81 -3.36 19.25
C LEU A 401 17.94 -4.50 19.80
N ALA A 402 17.58 -4.50 21.09
CA ALA A 402 16.62 -5.45 21.61
C ALA A 402 15.21 -5.19 21.05
N ALA A 403 14.47 -6.29 20.82
CA ALA A 403 13.16 -6.31 20.20
C ALA A 403 12.15 -5.43 20.95
N ASN A 404 11.27 -4.83 20.16
CA ASN A 404 10.43 -3.71 20.51
C ASN A 404 9.15 -4.18 21.20
#